data_AF-A0A345WPA2-F1
#
_entry.id   AF-A0A345WPA2-F1
#
_cell.length_a   1.000
_cell.length_b   1.000
_cell.length_c   1.000
_cell.angle_alpha   90.00
_cell.angle_beta   90.00
_cell.angle_gamma   90.00
#
_symmetry.space_group_name_H-M   'P 1'
#
loop_
_entity.id
_entity.type
_entity.pdbx_description
1 polymer ?
#
loop_
_entity_poly.entity_id
_entity_poly.type
_entity_poly.pdbx_seq_one_letter_code
_entity_poly.pdbx_strand_id
1 'polypeptide(L)'
;MAAWHRSRRADIGLRAAGLLLCWVSYRAILGLVALHLPTQRAGILAYALALTGFASASAGSALALVGRHLFDRIEVGPRWRRSG
;
A
#
# COMPACT_ATOMS: atom_id res chain seq x y z
N MET A 1 -30.03 -3.50 3.93
CA MET A 1 -28.85 -3.71 3.06
C MET A 1 -27.87 -4.62 3.79
N ALA A 2 -27.79 -5.86 3.32
CA ALA A 2 -27.41 -7.03 4.11
C ALA A 2 -25.90 -7.13 4.40
N ALA A 3 -25.55 -7.15 5.68
CA ALA A 3 -24.55 -7.95 6.42
C ALA A 3 -23.26 -8.49 5.76
N TRP A 4 -22.82 -8.04 4.58
CA TRP A 4 -21.59 -8.50 3.94
C TRP A 4 -20.32 -7.92 4.61
N HIS A 5 -20.48 -6.83 5.35
CA HIS A 5 -19.47 -6.19 6.22
C HIS A 5 -19.24 -6.90 7.58
N ARG A 6 -19.58 -8.18 7.77
CA ARG A 6 -19.30 -8.88 9.06
C ARG A 6 -18.18 -9.93 8.97
N SER A 7 -17.60 -10.10 7.79
CA SER A 7 -16.68 -11.20 7.54
C SER A 7 -15.26 -10.80 7.94
N ARG A 8 -14.77 -11.26 9.11
CA ARG A 8 -13.32 -11.26 9.46
C ARG A 8 -12.44 -11.78 8.32
N ARG A 9 -13.00 -12.63 7.46
CA ARG A 9 -12.37 -13.14 6.23
C ARG A 9 -12.06 -12.06 5.18
N ALA A 10 -12.90 -11.04 5.04
CA ALA A 10 -12.64 -9.93 4.12
C ALA A 10 -11.48 -9.05 4.61
N ASP A 11 -11.38 -8.89 5.93
CA ASP A 11 -10.28 -8.16 6.55
C ASP A 11 -8.95 -8.94 6.45
N ILE A 12 -8.99 -10.26 6.67
CA ILE A 12 -7.84 -11.15 6.44
C ILE A 12 -7.42 -11.13 4.97
N GLY A 13 -8.37 -11.14 4.04
CA GLY A 13 -8.10 -11.04 2.60
C GLY A 13 -7.41 -9.73 2.23
N LEU A 14 -7.87 -8.60 2.78
CA LEU A 14 -7.22 -7.30 2.58
C LEU A 14 -5.80 -7.26 3.15
N ARG A 15 -5.61 -7.81 4.35
CA ARG A 15 -4.28 -7.87 4.98
C ARG A 15 -3.33 -8.80 4.24
N ALA A 16 -3.81 -9.94 3.76
CA ALA A 16 -3.06 -10.86 2.92
C ALA A 16 -2.66 -10.20 1.59
N ALA A 17 -3.57 -9.46 0.96
CA ALA A 17 -3.26 -8.67 -0.24
C ALA A 17 -2.21 -7.58 0.05
N GLY A 18 -2.31 -6.91 1.20
CA GLY A 18 -1.31 -5.94 1.66
C GLY A 18 0.07 -6.58 1.86
N LEU A 19 0.14 -7.76 2.48
CA LEU A 19 1.37 -8.54 2.64
C LEU A 19 1.95 -9.00 1.29
N LEU A 20 1.11 -9.41 0.34
CA LEU A 20 1.54 -9.74 -1.02
C LEU A 20 2.12 -8.52 -1.74
N LEU A 21 1.51 -7.34 -1.60
CA LEU A 21 2.08 -6.09 -2.14
C LEU A 21 3.43 -5.74 -1.49
N CYS A 22 3.55 -5.90 -0.18
CA CYS A 22 4.83 -5.73 0.52
C CYS A 22 5.89 -6.72 0.01
N TRP A 23 5.51 -7.97 -0.24
CA TRP A 23 6.41 -8.97 -0.82
C TRP A 23 6.86 -8.59 -2.24
N VAL A 24 5.96 -8.11 -3.08
CA VAL A 24 6.27 -7.59 -4.43
C VAL A 24 7.22 -6.40 -4.34
N SER A 25 6.98 -5.47 -3.41
CA SER A 25 7.90 -4.35 -3.16
C SER A 25 9.29 -4.84 -2.74
N TYR A 26 9.36 -5.79 -1.81
CA TYR A 26 10.63 -6.35 -1.37
C TYR A 26 11.40 -6.98 -2.53
N ARG A 27 10.71 -7.71 -3.41
CA ARG A 27 11.28 -8.28 -4.64
C ARG A 27 11.76 -7.21 -5.62
N ALA A 28 11.03 -6.11 -5.77
CA ALA A 28 11.43 -4.99 -6.61
C ALA A 28 12.68 -4.27 -6.08
N ILE A 29 12.77 -4.06 -4.77
CA ILE A 29 13.94 -3.47 -4.10
C ILE A 29 15.14 -4.40 -4.20
N LEU A 30 14.96 -5.71 -3.98
CA LEU A 30 16.04 -6.68 -4.20
C LEU A 30 16.51 -6.70 -5.66
N GLY A 31 15.58 -6.59 -6.61
CA GLY A 31 15.93 -6.43 -8.02
C GLY A 31 16.76 -5.17 -8.27
N LEU A 32 16.39 -4.05 -7.64
CA LEU A 32 17.14 -2.79 -7.70
C LEU A 32 18.53 -2.89 -7.07
N VAL A 33 18.67 -3.59 -5.94
CA VAL A 33 19.96 -3.80 -5.25
C VAL A 33 20.85 -4.77 -6.02
N ALA A 34 20.26 -5.80 -6.64
CA ALA A 34 20.97 -6.75 -7.50
C ALA A 34 21.40 -6.11 -8.83
N LEU A 35 20.63 -5.13 -9.32
CA LEU A 35 21.08 -4.18 -10.32
C LEU A 35 22.13 -3.27 -9.66
N HIS A 36 23.37 -3.75 -9.57
CA HIS A 36 24.53 -2.98 -9.15
C HIS A 36 24.77 -1.86 -10.19
N LEU A 37 23.93 -0.83 -10.15
CA LEU A 37 23.98 0.30 -11.07
C LEU A 37 25.00 1.29 -10.54
N PRO A 38 26.03 1.64 -11.31
CA PRO A 38 26.84 2.80 -10.97
C PRO A 38 25.91 4.01 -10.86
N THR A 39 26.01 4.74 -9.75
CA THR A 39 25.15 5.86 -9.33
C THR A 39 24.94 6.95 -10.41
N GLN A 40 25.77 6.97 -11.45
CA GLN A 40 25.73 7.88 -12.58
C GLN A 40 24.78 7.45 -13.72
N ARG A 41 24.22 6.23 -13.69
CA ARG A 41 23.35 5.68 -14.76
C ARG A 41 22.08 5.02 -14.21
N ALA A 42 21.41 5.68 -13.28
CA ALA A 42 20.03 5.33 -12.89
C ALA A 42 19.10 5.49 -14.11
N GLY A 43 18.94 4.42 -14.89
CA GLY A 43 18.06 4.38 -16.05
C GLY A 43 16.59 4.41 -15.64
N ILE A 44 15.71 4.64 -16.62
CA ILE A 44 14.25 4.69 -16.44
C ILE A 44 13.71 3.46 -15.67
N LEU A 45 14.32 2.29 -15.87
CA LEU A 45 13.99 1.06 -15.15
C LEU A 45 14.22 1.16 -13.63
N ALA A 46 15.28 1.84 -13.18
CA ALA A 46 15.57 2.03 -11.76
C ALA A 46 14.51 2.92 -11.10
N TYR A 47 14.10 4.00 -11.77
CA TYR A 47 13.01 4.86 -11.31
C TYR A 47 11.65 4.15 -11.32
N ALA A 48 11.37 3.35 -12.35
CA ALA A 48 10.14 2.55 -12.40
C ALA A 48 10.09 1.51 -11.27
N LEU A 49 11.20 0.83 -10.97
CA LEU A 49 11.30 -0.10 -9.85
C LEU A 49 11.17 0.61 -8.50
N ALA A 50 11.81 1.77 -8.32
CA ALA A 50 11.72 2.56 -7.10
C ALA A 50 10.29 3.07 -6.86
N LEU A 51 9.62 3.60 -7.89
CA LEU A 51 8.24 4.05 -7.81
C LEU A 51 7.30 2.88 -7.50
N THR A 52 7.47 1.75 -8.18
CA THR A 52 6.63 0.56 -7.98
C THR A 52 6.85 -0.01 -6.58
N GLY A 53 8.10 -0.10 -6.12
CA GLY A 53 8.43 -0.51 -4.75
C GLY A 53 7.80 0.43 -3.72
N PHE A 54 8.00 1.75 -3.87
CA PHE A 54 7.43 2.74 -2.95
C PHE A 54 5.89 2.68 -2.92
N ALA A 55 5.24 2.69 -4.07
CA ALA A 55 3.78 2.65 -4.18
C ALA A 55 3.22 1.35 -3.57
N SER A 56 3.87 0.22 -3.83
CA SER A 56 3.46 -1.09 -3.32
C SER A 56 3.71 -1.22 -1.82
N ALA A 57 4.83 -0.73 -1.30
CA ALA A 57 5.12 -0.70 0.12
C ALA A 57 4.14 0.21 0.88
N SER A 58 3.83 1.38 0.33
CA SER A 58 2.91 2.34 0.95
C SER A 58 1.49 1.80 0.99
N ALA A 59 0.94 1.41 -0.17
CA ALA A 59 -0.40 0.83 -0.25
C ALA A 59 -0.48 -0.51 0.51
N GLY A 60 0.54 -1.36 0.39
CA GLY A 60 0.64 -2.63 1.09
C GLY A 60 0.68 -2.49 2.60
N SER A 61 1.44 -1.53 3.13
CA SER A 61 1.49 -1.23 4.57
C SER A 61 0.16 -0.69 5.08
N ALA A 62 -0.49 0.21 4.35
CA ALA A 62 -1.81 0.73 4.71
C ALA A 62 -2.86 -0.41 4.74
N LEU A 63 -2.87 -1.27 3.73
CA LEU A 63 -3.76 -2.44 3.64
C LEU A 63 -3.45 -3.50 4.70
N ALA A 64 -2.18 -3.71 5.04
CA ALA A 64 -1.78 -4.69 6.06
C ALA A 64 -2.07 -4.22 7.49
N LEU A 65 -1.84 -2.95 7.81
CA LEU A 65 -2.04 -2.38 9.15
C LEU A 65 -3.50 -2.03 9.41
N VAL A 66 -4.10 -1.23 8.50
CA VAL A 66 -5.44 -0.68 8.68
C VAL A 66 -6.50 -1.64 8.15
N GLY A 67 -6.19 -2.40 7.10
CA GLY A 67 -7.12 -3.36 6.51
C GLY A 67 -8.41 -2.68 6.09
N ARG A 68 -9.53 -3.27 6.51
CA ARG A 68 -10.85 -2.74 6.17
C ARG A 68 -11.16 -1.37 6.79
N HIS A 69 -10.54 -1.04 7.92
CA HIS A 69 -10.77 0.24 8.60
C HIS A 69 -10.29 1.45 7.78
N LEU A 70 -9.52 1.24 6.70
CA LEU A 70 -9.11 2.30 5.78
C LEU A 70 -10.32 2.93 5.07
N PHE A 71 -11.37 2.13 4.87
CA PHE A 71 -12.60 2.54 4.21
C PHE A 71 -13.70 2.91 5.21
N ASP A 72 -13.42 2.87 6.51
CA ASP A 72 -14.38 3.34 7.50
C ASP A 72 -14.58 4.84 7.33
N ARG A 73 -15.84 5.27 7.31
CA ARG A 73 -16.16 6.69 7.33
C ARG A 73 -15.65 7.27 8.63
N ILE A 74 -14.69 8.18 8.51
CA ILE A 74 -14.18 8.95 9.63
C ILE A 74 -15.07 10.17 9.77
N GLU A 75 -15.71 10.34 10.93
CA GLU A 75 -16.41 11.59 11.23
C GLU A 75 -15.38 12.71 11.38
N VAL A 76 -15.47 13.68 10.47
CA VAL A 76 -14.60 14.84 10.49
C VAL A 76 -15.05 15.75 11.63
N GLY A 77 -14.16 16.00 12.59
CA GLY A 77 -14.48 16.79 13.78
C GLY A 77 -15.02 18.19 13.43
N PRO A 78 -15.86 18.79 14.29
CA PRO A 78 -16.63 20.00 13.98
C PRO A 78 -15.81 21.16 13.41
N ARG A 79 -14.55 21.30 13.85
CA ARG A 79 -13.60 22.35 13.43
C ARG A 79 -13.17 22.30 11.95
N TRP A 80 -13.27 21.13 11.31
CA TRP A 80 -12.87 20.92 9.91
C TRP A 80 -14.08 20.76 8.98
N ARG A 81 -15.29 20.75 9.55
CA ARG A 81 -16.55 20.81 8.80
C ARG A 81 -16.71 22.25 8.32
N ARG A 82 -15.99 22.63 7.25
CA ARG A 82 -16.24 23.90 6.57
C ARG A 82 -17.73 23.93 6.23
N SER A 83 -18.40 24.92 6.77
CA SER A 83 -19.77 25.31 6.45
C SER A 83 -19.97 25.28 4.93
N GLY A 84 -20.84 24.38 4.47
CA GLY A 84 -21.54 24.58 3.20
C GLY A 84 -22.52 25.72 3.35
#